data_AF-A0A841JMQ0-F1
#
_entry.id   AF-A0A841JMQ0-F1
#
_cell.length_a   1.000
_cell.length_b   1.000
_cell.length_c   1.000
_cell.angle_alpha   90.00
_cell.angle_beta   90.00
_cell.angle_gamma   90.00
#
_symmetry.space_group_name_H-M   'P 1'
#
loop_
_entity.id
_entity.type
_entity.pdbx_description
1 polymer ?
#
loop_
_entity_poly.entity_id
_entity_poly.type
_entity_poly.pdbx_seq_one_letter_code
_entity_poly.pdbx_strand_id
1 'polypeptide(L)'
;MTVRGTQSFVHVIAECWRRPSLLLTELAWRWVVGVPLLLILAAQAQHIYAVTSAQLAASGIDDFTLTDPGQAAVISTNIYAVLAPPITHLIVWLAPAAAIVWAIVSAIGRNAVLRRYDSTLPSAWGSLSILQLMRVVFLGGSVWFWFAAIHWSADTTLGGDSPNIVAYCALVICLSLGIFTLWALVSWIFSIAPLLVLLENRGVRSSLARSFQLGPLKGKLVEINLIMGIIKLALVVLAMVFSACPLPFESAMQGAPLYLWWALVTVLYLAASDFFQVARLIAFIQLWRTFRIAFREP
;
A
#
# COMPACT_ATOMS: atom_id res chain seq x y z
N MET A 1 -34.32 4.25 -9.89
CA MET A 1 -33.74 5.52 -9.38
C MET A 1 -32.22 5.51 -9.53
N THR A 2 -31.64 6.45 -10.28
CA THR A 2 -30.21 6.54 -10.58
C THR A 2 -29.44 7.21 -9.44
N VAL A 3 -29.19 6.49 -8.35
CA VAL A 3 -28.28 6.96 -7.30
C VAL A 3 -26.88 7.13 -7.91
N ARG A 4 -26.39 8.37 -7.96
CA ARG A 4 -25.00 8.70 -8.36
C ARG A 4 -24.04 8.20 -7.27
N GLY A 5 -22.96 7.51 -7.64
CA GLY A 5 -22.02 6.91 -6.69
C GLY A 5 -21.37 7.95 -5.78
N THR A 6 -21.03 9.11 -6.34
CA THR A 6 -20.54 10.32 -5.65
C THR A 6 -21.45 10.83 -4.54
N GLN A 7 -22.76 11.01 -4.79
CA GLN A 7 -23.69 11.54 -3.77
C GLN A 7 -23.85 10.57 -2.60
N SER A 8 -23.88 9.26 -2.90
CA SER A 8 -23.87 8.21 -1.87
C SER A 8 -22.61 8.27 -1.01
N PHE A 9 -21.45 8.54 -1.62
CA PHE A 9 -20.17 8.54 -0.91
C PHE A 9 -20.04 9.65 0.15
N VAL A 10 -20.56 10.86 -0.12
CA VAL A 10 -20.56 11.96 0.86
C VAL A 10 -21.40 11.61 2.08
N HIS A 11 -22.58 11.00 1.88
CA HIS A 11 -23.40 10.51 2.99
C HIS A 11 -22.70 9.42 3.79
N VAL A 12 -21.98 8.51 3.13
CA VAL A 12 -21.17 7.49 3.81
C VAL A 12 -20.07 8.11 4.67
N ILE A 13 -19.38 9.15 4.18
CA ILE A 13 -18.37 9.87 4.98
C ILE A 13 -18.99 10.46 6.24
N ALA A 14 -20.15 11.12 6.12
CA ALA A 14 -20.86 11.68 7.26
C ALA A 14 -21.31 10.59 8.27
N GLU A 15 -21.77 9.44 7.79
CA GLU A 15 -22.10 8.27 8.62
C GLU A 15 -20.87 7.74 9.37
N CYS A 16 -19.72 7.66 8.69
CA CYS A 16 -18.46 7.22 9.32
C CYS A 16 -18.01 8.17 10.42
N TRP A 17 -18.16 9.49 10.21
CA TRP A 17 -17.87 10.51 11.21
C TRP A 17 -18.75 10.36 12.46
N ARG A 18 -20.03 9.99 12.30
CA ARG A 18 -20.95 9.75 13.42
C ARG A 18 -20.61 8.48 14.21
N ARG A 19 -19.81 7.57 13.65
CA ARG A 19 -19.44 6.28 14.27
C ARG A 19 -17.92 6.16 14.43
N PRO A 20 -17.27 6.98 15.28
CA PRO A 20 -15.81 6.99 15.44
C PRO A 20 -15.26 5.64 15.90
N SER A 21 -16.08 4.80 16.53
CA SER A 21 -15.69 3.44 16.92
C SER A 21 -15.23 2.57 15.75
N LEU A 22 -15.72 2.82 14.53
CA LEU A 22 -15.30 2.09 13.33
C LEU A 22 -13.86 2.44 12.96
N LEU A 23 -13.52 3.73 12.97
CA LEU A 23 -12.16 4.21 12.75
C LEU A 23 -11.23 3.73 13.86
N LEU A 24 -11.63 3.84 15.12
CA LEU A 24 -10.80 3.39 16.25
C LEU A 24 -10.51 1.89 16.19
N THR A 25 -11.49 1.08 15.79
CA THR A 25 -11.29 -0.37 15.62
C THR A 25 -10.31 -0.63 14.47
N GLU A 26 -10.45 0.08 13.33
CA GLU A 26 -9.53 -0.04 12.18
C GLU A 26 -8.10 0.35 12.56
N LEU A 27 -7.95 1.47 13.27
CA LEU A 27 -6.66 1.98 13.71
C LEU A 27 -6.02 1.01 14.72
N ALA A 28 -6.79 0.54 15.70
CA ALA A 28 -6.29 -0.33 16.76
C ALA A 28 -5.65 -1.61 16.20
N TRP A 29 -6.35 -2.36 15.33
CA TRP A 29 -5.78 -3.61 14.81
C TRP A 29 -4.55 -3.37 13.93
N ARG A 30 -4.53 -2.26 13.16
CA ARG A 30 -3.37 -1.91 12.32
C ARG A 30 -2.15 -1.57 13.15
N TRP A 31 -2.34 -0.83 14.22
CA TRP A 31 -1.25 -0.40 15.11
C TRP A 31 -0.71 -1.54 15.96
N VAL A 32 -1.57 -2.49 16.35
CA VAL A 32 -1.16 -3.72 17.05
C VAL A 32 -0.13 -4.52 16.25
N VAL A 33 -0.15 -4.46 14.92
CA VAL A 33 0.87 -5.11 14.07
C VAL A 33 1.93 -4.12 13.60
N GLY A 34 1.52 -2.91 13.22
CA GLY A 34 2.37 -1.89 12.65
C GLY A 34 3.44 -1.40 13.61
N VAL A 35 3.09 -1.12 14.87
CA VAL A 35 4.07 -0.64 15.86
C VAL A 35 5.12 -1.70 16.18
N PRO A 36 4.78 -2.96 16.52
CA PRO A 36 5.79 -4.00 16.73
C PRO A 36 6.66 -4.25 15.49
N LEU A 37 6.07 -4.26 14.30
CA LEU A 37 6.84 -4.44 13.05
C LEU A 37 7.82 -3.28 12.83
N LEU A 38 7.40 -2.03 13.06
CA LEU A 38 8.29 -0.87 12.99
C LEU A 38 9.42 -0.93 14.01
N LEU A 39 9.14 -1.37 15.25
CA LEU A 39 10.17 -1.56 16.27
C LEU A 39 11.17 -2.65 15.88
N ILE A 40 10.70 -3.77 15.33
CA ILE A 40 11.56 -4.83 14.80
C ILE A 40 12.43 -4.29 13.66
N LEU A 41 11.83 -3.58 12.69
CA LEU A 41 12.56 -2.98 11.59
C LEU A 41 13.60 -1.96 12.06
N ALA A 42 13.28 -1.12 13.05
CA ALA A 42 14.20 -0.16 13.63
C ALA A 42 15.37 -0.86 14.34
N ALA A 43 15.09 -1.88 15.15
CA ALA A 43 16.13 -2.65 15.83
C ALA A 43 17.06 -3.36 14.83
N GLN A 44 16.50 -3.95 13.77
CA GLN A 44 17.28 -4.60 12.73
C GLN A 44 18.08 -3.60 11.89
N ALA A 45 17.51 -2.43 11.56
CA ALA A 45 18.22 -1.36 10.86
C ALA A 45 19.40 -0.84 11.69
N GLN A 46 19.21 -0.64 13.00
CA GLN A 46 20.28 -0.25 13.92
C GLN A 46 21.37 -1.33 14.03
N HIS A 47 20.98 -2.60 14.12
CA HIS A 47 21.93 -3.71 14.14
C HIS A 47 22.76 -3.77 12.86
N ILE A 48 22.12 -3.70 11.69
CA ILE A 48 22.80 -3.66 10.39
C ILE A 48 23.76 -2.47 10.34
N TYR A 49 23.29 -1.27 10.68
CA TYR A 49 24.12 -0.07 10.70
C TYR A 49 25.33 -0.22 11.64
N ALA A 50 25.15 -0.76 12.85
CA ALA A 50 26.24 -0.95 13.79
C ALA A 50 27.34 -1.86 13.22
N VAL A 51 26.94 -2.97 12.57
CA VAL A 51 27.87 -3.94 11.98
C VAL A 51 28.52 -3.44 10.69
N THR A 52 27.82 -2.65 9.88
CA THR A 52 28.32 -2.16 8.59
C THR A 52 28.93 -0.77 8.63
N SER A 53 28.81 -0.04 9.75
CA SER A 53 29.22 1.38 9.90
C SER A 53 30.61 1.68 9.36
N ALA A 54 31.62 0.88 9.72
CA ALA A 54 33.00 1.07 9.25
C ALA A 54 33.14 0.88 7.72
N GLN A 55 32.44 -0.11 7.15
CA GLN A 55 32.45 -0.36 5.71
C GLN A 55 31.64 0.68 4.94
N LEU A 56 30.57 1.21 5.55
CA LEU A 56 29.77 2.30 5.01
C LEU A 56 30.56 3.61 4.96
N ALA A 57 31.37 3.89 5.98
CA ALA A 57 32.29 5.03 5.94
C ALA A 57 33.31 4.85 4.80
N ALA A 58 33.83 3.64 4.62
CA ALA A 58 34.75 3.32 3.52
C ALA A 58 34.12 3.37 2.12
N SER A 59 32.78 3.36 1.99
CA SER A 59 32.12 3.47 0.68
C SER A 59 32.11 4.89 0.11
N GLY A 60 32.61 5.88 0.87
CA GLY A 60 32.59 7.29 0.46
C GLY A 60 31.23 7.94 0.61
N ILE A 61 30.38 7.45 1.54
CA ILE A 61 29.03 8.00 1.73
C ILE A 61 29.04 9.49 2.09
N ASP A 62 30.09 9.94 2.79
CA ASP A 62 30.29 11.34 3.19
C ASP A 62 30.66 12.24 2.00
N ASP A 63 31.15 11.66 0.90
CA ASP A 63 31.52 12.35 -0.34
C ASP A 63 30.37 12.33 -1.37
N PHE A 64 29.17 11.87 -0.99
CA PHE A 64 28.04 11.78 -1.91
C PHE A 64 27.59 13.19 -2.36
N THR A 65 27.69 13.45 -3.67
CA THR A 65 27.22 14.69 -4.28
C THR A 65 26.20 14.42 -5.40
N LEU A 66 25.22 15.31 -5.53
CA LEU A 66 24.25 15.29 -6.64
C LEU A 66 24.80 15.94 -7.92
N THR A 67 25.95 16.63 -7.84
CA THR A 67 26.54 17.35 -8.99
C THR A 67 27.43 16.48 -9.86
N ASP A 68 27.90 15.34 -9.35
CA ASP A 68 28.67 14.34 -10.11
C ASP A 68 27.91 13.01 -10.13
N PRO A 69 27.07 12.76 -11.16
CA PRO A 69 26.31 11.53 -11.29
C PRO A 69 27.20 10.28 -11.39
N GLY A 70 28.41 10.40 -11.92
CA GLY A 70 29.35 9.28 -12.05
C GLY A 70 29.87 8.83 -10.69
N GLN A 71 30.34 9.79 -9.89
CA GLN A 71 30.76 9.52 -8.52
C GLN A 71 29.59 9.01 -7.66
N ALA A 72 28.40 9.62 -7.78
CA ALA A 72 27.21 9.19 -7.06
C ALA A 72 26.81 7.75 -7.40
N ALA A 73 26.94 7.33 -8.66
CA ALA A 73 26.67 5.96 -9.09
C ALA A 73 27.67 4.95 -8.48
N VAL A 74 28.96 5.30 -8.44
CA VAL A 74 30.01 4.46 -7.82
C VAL A 74 29.76 4.32 -6.32
N ILE A 75 29.54 5.44 -5.61
CA ILE A 75 29.22 5.43 -4.17
C ILE A 75 27.97 4.60 -3.89
N SER A 76 26.90 4.77 -4.70
CA SER A 76 25.66 3.99 -4.56
C SER A 76 25.91 2.49 -4.75
N THR A 77 26.77 2.11 -5.71
CA THR A 77 27.15 0.71 -5.95
C THR A 77 27.93 0.13 -4.76
N ASN A 78 28.85 0.91 -4.18
CA ASN A 78 29.62 0.50 -3.00
C ASN A 78 28.72 0.34 -1.76
N ILE A 79 27.81 1.30 -1.52
CA ILE A 79 26.82 1.21 -0.45
C ILE A 79 25.94 -0.04 -0.64
N TYR A 80 25.48 -0.28 -1.87
CA TYR A 80 24.68 -1.47 -2.19
C TYR A 80 25.45 -2.77 -1.89
N ALA A 81 26.73 -2.86 -2.27
CA ALA A 81 27.54 -4.04 -2.02
C ALA A 81 27.68 -4.36 -0.52
N VAL A 82 27.75 -3.33 0.34
CA VAL A 82 27.83 -3.47 1.80
C VAL A 82 26.47 -3.83 2.41
N LEU A 83 25.39 -3.17 1.99
CA LEU A 83 24.07 -3.30 2.62
C LEU A 83 23.21 -4.44 2.05
N ALA A 84 23.37 -4.81 0.79
CA ALA A 84 22.52 -5.81 0.14
C ALA A 84 22.56 -7.18 0.83
N PRO A 85 23.72 -7.76 1.21
CA PRO A 85 23.75 -9.06 1.87
C PRO A 85 22.96 -9.13 3.19
N PRO A 86 23.16 -8.24 4.20
CA PRO A 86 22.40 -8.31 5.44
C PRO A 86 20.90 -7.96 5.24
N ILE A 87 20.57 -7.03 4.35
CA ILE A 87 19.18 -6.67 4.06
C ILE A 87 18.44 -7.82 3.36
N THR A 88 19.05 -8.47 2.38
CA THR A 88 18.43 -9.60 1.66
C THR A 88 18.19 -10.77 2.61
N HIS A 89 19.16 -11.10 3.46
CA HIS A 89 19.00 -12.15 4.48
C HIS A 89 17.83 -11.84 5.43
N LEU A 90 17.70 -10.60 5.89
CA LEU A 90 16.58 -10.18 6.73
C LEU A 90 15.24 -10.27 5.99
N ILE A 91 15.15 -9.74 4.77
CA ILE A 91 13.91 -9.69 3.98
C ILE A 91 13.38 -11.09 3.68
N VAL A 92 14.26 -12.05 3.38
CA VAL A 92 13.87 -13.44 3.05
C VAL A 92 13.06 -14.09 4.19
N TRP A 93 13.31 -13.71 5.44
CA TRP A 93 12.59 -14.24 6.60
C TRP A 93 11.49 -13.30 7.11
N LEU A 94 11.81 -12.01 7.25
CA LEU A 94 10.90 -11.04 7.85
C LEU A 94 9.73 -10.71 6.92
N ALA A 95 9.95 -10.60 5.61
CA ALA A 95 8.89 -10.27 4.68
C ALA A 95 7.78 -11.34 4.61
N PRO A 96 8.06 -12.66 4.43
CA PRO A 96 7.00 -13.66 4.43
C PRO A 96 6.32 -13.79 5.80
N ALA A 97 7.07 -13.71 6.90
CA ALA A 97 6.49 -13.73 8.25
C ALA A 97 5.55 -12.54 8.46
N ALA A 98 5.99 -11.33 8.13
CA ALA A 98 5.19 -10.12 8.22
C ALA A 98 3.95 -10.19 7.31
N ALA A 99 4.08 -10.73 6.08
CA ALA A 99 2.97 -10.92 5.16
C ALA A 99 1.90 -11.87 5.72
N ILE A 100 2.29 -12.98 6.33
CA ILE A 100 1.37 -13.96 6.95
C ILE A 100 0.67 -13.33 8.16
N VAL A 101 1.44 -12.75 9.09
CA VAL A 101 0.88 -12.10 10.29
C VAL A 101 -0.07 -10.97 9.88
N TRP A 102 0.34 -10.12 8.94
CA TRP A 102 -0.50 -9.05 8.43
C TRP A 102 -1.77 -9.58 7.78
N ALA A 103 -1.70 -10.62 6.95
CA ALA A 103 -2.88 -11.19 6.29
C ALA A 103 -3.91 -11.71 7.31
N ILE A 104 -3.46 -12.41 8.35
CA ILE A 104 -4.32 -12.94 9.41
C ILE A 104 -4.94 -11.80 10.22
N VAL A 105 -4.12 -10.88 10.74
CA VAL A 105 -4.63 -9.81 11.60
C VAL A 105 -5.50 -8.83 10.81
N SER A 106 -5.16 -8.53 9.56
CA SER A 106 -5.98 -7.71 8.65
C SER A 106 -7.34 -8.36 8.37
N ALA A 107 -7.39 -9.69 8.20
CA ALA A 107 -8.65 -10.39 8.03
C ALA A 107 -9.53 -10.35 9.28
N ILE A 108 -8.95 -10.56 10.46
CA ILE A 108 -9.65 -10.47 11.75
C ILE A 108 -10.14 -9.04 11.99
N GLY A 109 -9.26 -8.05 11.83
CA GLY A 109 -9.55 -6.63 12.01
C GLY A 109 -10.64 -6.13 11.08
N ARG A 110 -10.54 -6.43 9.78
CA ARG A 110 -11.59 -6.05 8.80
C ARG A 110 -12.91 -6.75 9.06
N ASN A 111 -12.89 -8.02 9.44
CA ASN A 111 -14.12 -8.73 9.83
C ASN A 111 -14.75 -8.07 11.07
N ALA A 112 -13.96 -7.65 12.05
CA ALA A 112 -14.45 -6.94 13.23
C ALA A 112 -15.05 -5.57 12.89
N VAL A 113 -14.38 -4.77 12.06
CA VAL A 113 -14.89 -3.46 11.61
C VAL A 113 -16.21 -3.62 10.85
N LEU A 114 -16.27 -4.56 9.91
CA LEU A 114 -17.46 -4.78 9.10
C LEU A 114 -18.62 -5.35 9.92
N ARG A 115 -18.37 -6.28 10.84
CA ARG A 115 -19.41 -6.80 11.75
C ARG A 115 -19.90 -5.77 12.76
N ARG A 116 -19.04 -4.81 13.14
CA ARG A 116 -19.42 -3.68 13.99
C ARG A 116 -20.29 -2.66 13.25
N TYR A 117 -20.05 -2.48 11.95
CA TYR A 117 -20.95 -1.72 11.11
C TYR A 117 -22.28 -2.45 10.89
N ASP A 118 -22.22 -3.77 10.70
CA ASP A 118 -23.38 -4.61 10.39
C ASP A 118 -23.23 -6.03 10.95
N SER A 119 -23.98 -6.32 12.01
CA SER A 119 -23.92 -7.59 12.74
C SER A 119 -24.48 -8.79 11.95
N THR A 120 -25.18 -8.55 10.84
CA THR A 120 -25.75 -9.62 10.00
C THR A 120 -24.72 -10.31 9.11
N LEU A 121 -23.52 -9.72 8.97
CA LEU A 121 -22.46 -10.29 8.15
C LEU A 121 -21.84 -11.54 8.80
N PRO A 122 -21.56 -12.59 8.02
CA PRO A 122 -20.94 -13.81 8.52
C PRO A 122 -19.49 -13.55 8.95
N SER A 123 -19.01 -14.33 9.92
CA SER A 123 -17.60 -14.31 10.32
C SER A 123 -16.77 -15.14 9.33
N ALA A 124 -16.16 -14.48 8.34
CA ALA A 124 -15.41 -15.16 7.27
C ALA A 124 -13.90 -14.93 7.36
N TRP A 125 -13.35 -14.80 8.57
CA TRP A 125 -11.94 -14.44 8.78
C TRP A 125 -10.96 -15.38 8.05
N GLY A 126 -11.21 -16.69 8.00
CA GLY A 126 -10.33 -17.64 7.29
C GLY A 126 -10.26 -17.37 5.78
N SER A 127 -11.42 -17.23 5.13
CA SER A 127 -11.50 -16.89 3.70
C SER A 127 -10.91 -15.51 3.40
N LEU A 128 -11.11 -14.54 4.31
CA LEU A 128 -10.52 -13.21 4.20
C LEU A 128 -8.99 -13.26 4.33
N SER A 129 -8.44 -14.06 5.24
CA SER A 129 -6.99 -14.24 5.42
C SER A 129 -6.33 -14.76 4.16
N ILE A 130 -6.91 -15.81 3.54
CA ILE A 130 -6.41 -16.37 2.29
C ILE A 130 -6.44 -15.31 1.18
N LEU A 131 -7.54 -14.57 1.03
CA LEU A 131 -7.64 -13.52 0.02
C LEU A 131 -6.68 -12.35 0.26
N GLN A 132 -6.45 -11.95 1.51
CA GLN A 132 -5.44 -10.93 1.83
C GLN A 132 -4.03 -11.45 1.54
N LEU A 133 -3.72 -12.69 1.91
CA LEU A 133 -2.42 -13.29 1.64
C LEU A 133 -2.17 -13.38 0.13
N MET A 134 -3.15 -13.85 -0.66
CA MET A 134 -3.06 -13.86 -2.11
C MET A 134 -2.79 -12.45 -2.66
N ARG A 135 -3.49 -11.43 -2.16
CA ARG A 135 -3.25 -10.04 -2.57
C ARG A 135 -1.83 -9.57 -2.27
N VAL A 136 -1.31 -9.88 -1.07
CA VAL A 136 0.05 -9.51 -0.67
C VAL A 136 1.09 -10.25 -1.51
N VAL A 137 0.89 -11.55 -1.76
CA VAL A 137 1.76 -12.36 -2.64
C VAL A 137 1.77 -11.81 -4.06
N PHE A 138 0.61 -11.51 -4.63
CA PHE A 138 0.52 -10.93 -5.98
C PHE A 138 1.15 -9.53 -6.05
N LEU A 139 0.99 -8.69 -5.02
CA LEU A 139 1.67 -7.40 -4.93
C LEU A 139 3.19 -7.60 -4.87
N GLY A 140 3.66 -8.48 -3.98
CA GLY A 140 5.09 -8.81 -3.85
C GLY A 140 5.67 -9.35 -5.14
N GLY A 141 4.95 -10.24 -5.83
CA GLY A 141 5.32 -10.75 -7.15
C GLY A 141 5.38 -9.66 -8.21
N SER A 142 4.46 -8.69 -8.20
CA SER A 142 4.50 -7.57 -9.14
C SER A 142 5.69 -6.64 -8.91
N VAL A 143 6.05 -6.39 -7.64
CA VAL A 143 7.23 -5.60 -7.28
C VAL A 143 8.51 -6.34 -7.66
N TRP A 144 8.58 -7.64 -7.37
CA TRP A 144 9.71 -8.48 -7.76
C TRP A 144 9.90 -8.51 -9.28
N PHE A 145 8.81 -8.71 -10.03
CA PHE A 145 8.84 -8.72 -11.49
C PHE A 145 9.24 -7.36 -12.07
N TRP A 146 8.80 -6.25 -11.45
CA TRP A 146 9.23 -4.91 -11.81
C TRP A 146 10.73 -4.69 -11.59
N PHE A 147 11.27 -5.10 -10.45
CA PHE A 147 12.73 -5.06 -10.21
C PHE A 147 13.49 -5.94 -11.20
N ALA A 148 13.03 -7.16 -11.47
CA ALA A 148 13.64 -8.05 -12.45
C ALA A 148 13.62 -7.43 -13.86
N ALA A 149 12.54 -6.76 -14.24
CA ALA A 149 12.41 -6.04 -15.51
C ALA A 149 13.40 -4.87 -15.62
N ILE A 150 13.65 -4.13 -14.53
CA ILE A 150 14.67 -3.07 -14.50
C ILE A 150 16.08 -3.65 -14.69
N HIS A 151 16.43 -4.71 -13.95
CA HIS A 151 17.74 -5.35 -14.07
C HIS A 151 17.94 -5.92 -15.48
N TRP A 152 16.93 -6.61 -16.02
CA TRP A 152 16.96 -7.09 -17.39
C TRP A 152 17.15 -5.96 -18.42
N SER A 153 16.50 -4.81 -18.20
CA SER A 153 16.68 -3.64 -19.06
C SER A 153 18.10 -3.10 -18.97
N ALA A 154 18.69 -3.03 -17.77
CA ALA A 154 20.06 -2.61 -17.56
C ALA A 154 21.05 -3.55 -18.26
N ASP A 155 20.93 -4.86 -18.03
CA ASP A 155 21.84 -5.87 -18.59
C ASP A 155 21.82 -5.88 -20.13
N THR A 156 20.67 -5.61 -20.74
CA THR A 156 20.50 -5.64 -22.20
C THR A 156 20.94 -4.37 -22.92
N THR A 157 20.97 -3.21 -22.24
CA THR A 157 21.18 -1.91 -22.90
C THR A 157 22.41 -1.16 -22.42
N LEU A 158 22.90 -1.45 -21.21
CA LEU A 158 24.07 -0.81 -20.62
C LEU A 158 25.35 -1.66 -20.77
N GLY A 159 25.23 -2.89 -21.27
CA GLY A 159 26.37 -3.75 -21.58
C GLY A 159 27.06 -3.36 -22.90
N GLY A 160 28.39 -3.44 -22.94
CA GLY A 160 29.22 -3.19 -24.12
C GLY A 160 30.00 -1.87 -24.08
N ASP A 161 30.75 -1.58 -25.14
CA ASP A 161 31.66 -0.42 -25.22
C ASP A 161 30.93 0.93 -25.33
N SER A 162 29.64 0.93 -25.71
CA SER A 162 28.81 2.13 -25.82
C SER A 162 27.44 1.95 -25.15
N PRO A 163 27.31 2.32 -23.86
CA PRO A 163 26.07 2.19 -23.11
C PRO A 163 24.92 2.97 -23.75
N ASN A 164 23.79 2.30 -24.03
CA ASN A 164 22.62 2.92 -24.64
C ASN A 164 21.59 3.33 -23.57
N ILE A 165 21.83 4.49 -22.96
CA ILE A 165 20.96 5.07 -21.91
C ILE A 165 19.54 5.33 -22.42
N VAL A 166 19.40 5.72 -23.69
CA VAL A 166 18.08 6.03 -24.27
C VAL A 166 17.23 4.76 -24.35
N ALA A 167 17.81 3.64 -24.82
CA ALA A 167 17.13 2.36 -24.86
C ALA A 167 16.81 1.84 -23.46
N TYR A 168 17.73 1.98 -22.50
CA TYR A 168 17.49 1.65 -21.09
C TYR A 168 16.23 2.35 -20.56
N CYS A 169 16.20 3.68 -20.67
CA CYS A 169 15.07 4.49 -20.20
C CYS A 169 13.77 4.12 -20.91
N ALA A 170 13.81 3.89 -22.23
CA ALA A 170 12.64 3.49 -23.00
C ALA A 170 12.07 2.14 -22.53
N LEU A 171 12.93 1.13 -22.31
CA LEU A 171 12.54 -0.17 -21.79
C LEU A 171 11.97 -0.08 -20.37
N VAL A 172 12.64 0.63 -19.47
CA VAL A 172 12.17 0.81 -18.08
C VAL A 172 10.80 1.47 -18.05
N ILE A 173 10.58 2.53 -18.84
CA ILE A 173 9.27 3.19 -18.93
C ILE A 173 8.20 2.24 -19.46
N CYS A 174 8.45 1.58 -20.60
CA CYS A 174 7.48 0.68 -21.23
C CYS A 174 7.12 -0.51 -20.31
N LEU A 175 8.12 -1.15 -19.70
CA LEU A 175 7.91 -2.28 -18.78
C LEU A 175 7.21 -1.83 -17.50
N SER A 176 7.61 -0.70 -16.91
CA SER A 176 6.94 -0.15 -15.72
C SER A 176 5.48 0.16 -15.99
N LEU A 177 5.18 0.85 -17.10
CA LEU A 177 3.80 1.15 -17.51
C LEU A 177 3.00 -0.14 -17.75
N GLY A 178 3.58 -1.12 -18.45
CA GLY A 178 2.93 -2.42 -18.70
C GLY A 178 2.60 -3.16 -17.41
N ILE A 179 3.57 -3.26 -16.49
CA ILE A 179 3.41 -3.95 -15.20
C ILE A 179 2.41 -3.23 -14.30
N PHE A 180 2.49 -1.91 -14.18
CA PHE A 180 1.54 -1.14 -13.37
C PHE A 180 0.14 -1.14 -13.96
N THR A 181 -0.01 -1.14 -15.29
CA THR A 181 -1.31 -1.30 -15.94
C THR A 181 -1.90 -2.68 -15.65
N LEU A 182 -1.09 -3.75 -15.80
CA LEU A 182 -1.51 -5.11 -15.47
C LEU A 182 -1.92 -5.23 -14.00
N TRP A 183 -1.12 -4.68 -13.09
CA TRP A 183 -1.44 -4.63 -11.67
C TRP A 183 -2.72 -3.86 -11.38
N ALA A 184 -2.92 -2.69 -12.01
CA ALA A 184 -4.14 -1.91 -11.84
C ALA A 184 -5.39 -2.71 -12.27
N LEU A 185 -5.31 -3.44 -13.38
CA LEU A 185 -6.38 -4.31 -13.87
C LEU A 185 -6.65 -5.48 -12.91
N VAL A 186 -5.60 -6.13 -12.40
CA VAL A 186 -5.71 -7.34 -11.57
C VAL A 186 -6.05 -7.02 -10.12
N SER A 187 -5.51 -5.94 -9.56
CA SER A 187 -5.70 -5.55 -8.15
C SER A 187 -7.17 -5.29 -7.78
N TRP A 188 -8.00 -4.99 -8.78
CA TRP A 188 -9.44 -4.87 -8.64
C TRP A 188 -10.09 -6.16 -8.13
N ILE A 189 -9.72 -7.31 -8.71
CA ILE A 189 -10.27 -8.64 -8.40
C ILE A 189 -10.04 -8.94 -6.91
N PHE A 190 -8.82 -8.71 -6.45
CA PHE A 190 -8.43 -8.88 -5.04
C PHE A 190 -9.08 -7.87 -4.09
N SER A 191 -9.53 -6.73 -4.61
CA SER A 191 -10.24 -5.73 -3.80
C SER A 191 -11.74 -6.05 -3.64
N ILE A 192 -12.36 -6.71 -4.62
CA ILE A 192 -13.79 -7.06 -4.57
C ILE A 192 -14.05 -8.45 -3.98
N ALA A 193 -13.20 -9.44 -4.25
CA ALA A 193 -13.40 -10.80 -3.76
C ALA A 193 -13.66 -10.90 -2.24
N PRO A 194 -12.95 -10.16 -1.35
CA PRO A 194 -13.24 -10.18 0.10
C PRO A 194 -14.65 -9.72 0.45
N LEU A 195 -15.22 -8.78 -0.31
CA LEU A 195 -16.57 -8.29 -0.10
C LEU A 195 -17.61 -9.31 -0.55
N LEU A 196 -17.36 -10.01 -1.66
CA LEU A 196 -18.24 -11.08 -2.14
C LEU A 196 -18.30 -12.26 -1.17
N VAL A 197 -17.17 -12.61 -0.54
CA VAL A 197 -17.15 -13.61 0.54
C VAL A 197 -18.11 -13.22 1.66
N LEU A 198 -18.08 -11.97 2.10
CA LEU A 198 -18.93 -11.50 3.21
C LEU A 198 -20.39 -11.32 2.82
N LEU A 199 -20.66 -10.81 1.62
CA LEU A 199 -22.01 -10.42 1.19
C LEU A 199 -22.81 -11.60 0.60
N GLU A 200 -22.12 -12.57 -0.01
CA GLU A 200 -22.75 -13.73 -0.66
C GLU A 200 -22.45 -15.05 0.05
N ASN A 201 -21.70 -15.03 1.16
CA ASN A 201 -21.25 -16.22 1.91
C ASN A 201 -20.59 -17.28 1.01
N ARG A 202 -19.81 -16.82 0.03
CA ARG A 202 -19.13 -17.68 -0.96
C ARG A 202 -17.73 -18.07 -0.49
N GLY A 203 -17.28 -19.24 -0.92
CA GLY A 203 -15.89 -19.67 -0.75
C GLY A 203 -14.89 -18.86 -1.61
N VAL A 204 -13.61 -18.91 -1.25
CA VAL A 204 -12.51 -18.13 -1.87
C VAL A 204 -12.50 -18.21 -3.40
N ARG A 205 -12.50 -19.43 -3.96
CA ARG A 205 -12.46 -19.65 -5.43
C ARG A 205 -13.70 -19.11 -6.14
N SER A 206 -14.87 -19.33 -5.55
CA SER A 206 -16.15 -18.84 -6.09
C SER A 206 -16.21 -17.32 -6.10
N SER A 207 -15.74 -16.66 -5.03
CA SER A 207 -15.68 -15.20 -4.94
C SER A 207 -14.68 -14.58 -5.93
N LEU A 208 -13.54 -15.23 -6.17
CA LEU A 208 -12.59 -14.80 -7.19
C LEU A 208 -13.20 -14.90 -8.60
N ALA A 209 -13.78 -16.05 -8.96
CA ALA A 209 -14.43 -16.23 -10.26
C ALA A 209 -15.56 -15.20 -10.46
N ARG A 210 -16.37 -14.97 -9.42
CA ARG A 210 -17.46 -13.99 -9.48
C ARG A 210 -16.98 -12.55 -9.59
N SER A 211 -15.79 -12.22 -9.06
CA SER A 211 -15.22 -10.88 -9.19
C SER A 211 -14.90 -10.49 -10.63
N PHE A 212 -14.71 -11.45 -11.54
CA PHE A 212 -14.60 -11.18 -12.98
C PHE A 212 -15.95 -10.86 -13.64
N GLN A 213 -17.07 -11.23 -13.02
CA GLN A 213 -18.43 -11.18 -13.60
C GLN A 213 -19.35 -10.17 -12.88
N LEU A 214 -18.81 -9.04 -12.42
CA LEU A 214 -19.58 -8.03 -11.67
C LEU A 214 -20.61 -7.26 -12.53
N GLY A 215 -20.59 -7.40 -13.86
CA GLY A 215 -21.56 -6.78 -14.76
C GLY A 215 -21.71 -5.25 -14.53
N PRO A 216 -22.93 -4.70 -14.49
CA PRO A 216 -23.18 -3.26 -14.35
C PRO A 216 -22.71 -2.64 -13.03
N LEU A 217 -22.50 -3.43 -11.97
CA LEU A 217 -21.94 -2.95 -10.70
C LEU A 217 -20.49 -2.47 -10.84
N LYS A 218 -19.75 -3.00 -11.84
CA LYS A 218 -18.35 -2.65 -12.09
C LYS A 218 -18.16 -1.14 -12.26
N GLY A 219 -19.01 -0.47 -13.05
CA GLY A 219 -18.89 0.96 -13.33
C GLY A 219 -18.99 1.83 -12.08
N LYS A 220 -19.98 1.58 -11.22
CA LYS A 220 -20.19 2.35 -9.97
C LYS A 220 -19.11 2.10 -8.93
N LEU A 221 -18.63 0.85 -8.82
CA LEU A 221 -17.54 0.54 -7.93
C LEU A 221 -16.23 1.21 -8.43
N VAL A 222 -16.00 1.24 -9.75
CA VAL A 222 -14.85 1.92 -10.36
C VAL A 222 -14.89 3.42 -10.08
N GLU A 223 -16.06 4.06 -10.17
CA GLU A 223 -16.26 5.48 -9.81
C GLU A 223 -15.79 5.76 -8.36
N ILE A 224 -16.24 4.95 -7.39
CA ILE A 224 -15.84 5.09 -5.98
C ILE A 224 -14.32 4.87 -5.82
N ASN A 225 -13.75 3.85 -6.46
CA ASN A 225 -12.30 3.60 -6.38
C ASN A 225 -11.47 4.73 -7.03
N LEU A 226 -11.96 5.35 -8.10
CA LEU A 226 -11.31 6.50 -8.74
C LEU A 226 -11.30 7.71 -7.79
N ILE A 227 -12.45 8.04 -7.18
CA ILE A 227 -12.57 9.12 -6.18
C ILE A 227 -11.61 8.86 -5.02
N MET A 228 -11.56 7.62 -4.54
CA MET A 228 -10.64 7.20 -3.49
C MET A 228 -9.17 7.34 -3.89
N GLY A 229 -8.84 7.10 -5.17
CA GLY A 229 -7.52 7.36 -5.72
C GLY A 229 -7.15 8.84 -5.65
N ILE A 230 -8.07 9.73 -6.07
CA ILE A 230 -7.89 11.18 -6.01
C ILE A 230 -7.69 11.65 -4.56
N ILE A 231 -8.52 11.17 -3.62
CA ILE A 231 -8.40 11.51 -2.20
C ILE A 231 -7.03 11.08 -1.65
N LYS A 232 -6.57 9.87 -1.97
CA LYS A 232 -5.25 9.40 -1.53
C LYS A 232 -4.11 10.24 -2.10
N LEU A 233 -4.19 10.61 -3.38
CA LEU A 233 -3.21 11.50 -3.99
C LEU A 233 -3.19 12.85 -3.25
N ALA A 234 -4.36 13.43 -2.99
CA ALA A 234 -4.48 14.69 -2.26
C ALA A 234 -3.92 14.59 -0.83
N LEU A 235 -4.16 13.48 -0.12
CA LEU A 235 -3.58 13.23 1.21
C LEU A 235 -2.06 13.13 1.18
N VAL A 236 -1.49 12.48 0.17
CA VAL A 236 -0.02 12.40 0.00
C VAL A 236 0.56 13.78 -0.26
N VAL A 237 -0.06 14.56 -1.15
CA VAL A 237 0.36 15.95 -1.42
C VAL A 237 0.28 16.80 -0.16
N LEU A 238 -0.82 16.68 0.59
CA LEU A 238 -1.01 17.41 1.84
C LEU A 238 0.05 17.03 2.89
N ALA A 239 0.34 15.73 3.04
CA ALA A 239 1.40 15.24 3.93
C ALA A 239 2.77 15.77 3.49
N MET A 240 3.05 15.83 2.19
CA MET A 240 4.29 16.40 1.65
C MET A 240 4.41 17.90 1.97
N VAL A 241 3.35 18.67 1.73
CA VAL A 241 3.32 20.12 2.05
C VAL A 241 3.53 20.36 3.55
N PHE A 242 2.83 19.63 4.41
CA PHE A 242 3.03 19.76 5.86
C PHE A 242 4.41 19.31 6.32
N SER A 243 5.01 18.31 5.67
CA SER A 243 6.39 17.89 5.96
C SER A 243 7.41 18.95 5.57
N ALA A 244 7.11 19.79 4.58
CA ALA A 244 7.93 20.91 4.13
C ALA A 244 7.68 22.22 4.91
N CYS A 245 6.59 22.34 5.66
CA CYS A 245 6.29 23.54 6.46
C CYS A 245 7.41 23.99 7.41
N PRO A 246 8.24 23.11 8.02
CA PRO A 246 9.35 23.53 8.86
C PRO A 246 10.53 24.17 8.12
N LEU A 247 10.62 24.06 6.79
CA LEU A 247 11.78 24.54 6.01
C LEU A 247 12.12 26.04 6.24
N PRO A 248 11.14 26.97 6.30
CA PRO A 248 11.43 28.38 6.59
C PRO A 248 11.89 28.63 8.04
N PHE A 249 11.73 27.64 8.93
CA PHE A 249 12.07 27.71 10.35
C PHE A 249 13.29 26.86 10.69
N GLU A 250 14.20 26.67 9.72
CA GLU A 250 15.41 25.84 9.89
C GLU A 250 16.23 26.22 11.12
N SER A 251 16.25 27.48 11.56
CA SER A 251 16.98 27.88 12.77
C SER A 251 16.36 27.38 14.09
N ALA A 252 15.06 27.06 14.09
CA ALA A 252 14.30 26.64 15.28
C ALA A 252 13.86 25.16 15.24
N MET A 253 13.78 24.57 14.04
CA MET A 253 13.29 23.21 13.79
C MET A 253 14.42 22.29 13.32
N GLN A 254 15.43 22.06 14.18
CA GLN A 254 16.53 21.12 13.93
C GLN A 254 16.49 19.94 14.90
N GLY A 255 16.80 18.74 14.40
CA GLY A 255 16.89 17.53 15.22
C GLY A 255 15.53 17.05 15.74
N ALA A 256 15.40 16.88 17.06
CA ALA A 256 14.25 16.22 17.68
C ALA A 256 12.87 16.86 17.38
N PRO A 257 12.70 18.20 17.43
CA PRO A 257 11.43 18.84 17.06
C PRO A 257 11.00 18.56 15.61
N LEU A 258 11.96 18.51 14.68
CA LEU A 258 11.69 18.20 13.27
C LEU A 258 11.20 16.75 13.11
N TYR A 259 11.87 15.80 13.75
CA TYR A 259 11.46 14.40 13.74
C TYR A 259 10.09 14.19 14.39
N LEU A 260 9.80 14.90 15.49
CA LEU A 260 8.49 14.85 16.13
C LEU A 260 7.40 15.41 15.22
N TRP A 261 7.68 16.49 14.49
CA TRP A 261 6.77 17.05 13.51
C TRP A 261 6.48 16.07 12.36
N TRP A 262 7.51 15.47 11.77
CA TRP A 262 7.33 14.46 10.72
C TRP A 262 6.59 13.23 11.23
N ALA A 263 6.86 12.79 12.46
CA ALA A 263 6.12 11.70 13.08
C ALA A 263 4.63 12.06 13.23
N LEU A 264 4.32 13.28 13.71
CA LEU A 264 2.95 13.76 13.83
C LEU A 264 2.24 13.80 12.48
N VAL A 265 2.84 14.41 11.45
CA VAL A 265 2.28 14.48 10.09
C VAL A 265 2.05 13.07 9.53
N THR A 266 2.99 12.15 9.75
CA THR A 266 2.86 10.74 9.34
C THR A 266 1.67 10.05 10.02
N VAL A 267 1.53 10.22 11.34
CA VAL A 267 0.41 9.64 12.11
C VAL A 267 -0.94 10.20 11.64
N LEU A 268 -1.03 11.52 11.40
CA LEU A 268 -2.23 12.16 10.88
C LEU A 268 -2.58 11.65 9.47
N TYR A 269 -1.58 11.52 8.59
CA TYR A 269 -1.76 10.94 7.26
C TYR A 269 -2.29 9.50 7.33
N LEU A 270 -1.72 8.66 8.18
CA LEU A 270 -2.16 7.28 8.37
C LEU A 270 -3.60 7.22 8.89
N ALA A 271 -3.94 8.01 9.91
CA ALA A 271 -5.29 8.07 10.45
C ALA A 271 -6.33 8.54 9.41
N ALA A 272 -6.01 9.59 8.64
CA ALA A 272 -6.87 10.09 7.57
C ALA A 272 -7.05 9.04 6.45
N SER A 273 -5.96 8.42 6.00
CA SER A 273 -5.98 7.36 4.99
C SER A 273 -6.86 6.17 5.41
N ASP A 274 -6.79 5.80 6.69
CA ASP A 274 -7.57 4.70 7.27
C ASP A 274 -9.04 5.04 7.36
N PHE A 275 -9.38 6.28 7.74
CA PHE A 275 -10.74 6.78 7.71
C PHE A 275 -11.39 6.63 6.33
N PHE A 276 -10.72 7.09 5.27
CA PHE A 276 -11.28 6.96 3.92
C PHE A 276 -11.32 5.51 3.44
N GLN A 277 -10.39 4.66 3.89
CA GLN A 277 -10.45 3.23 3.61
C GLN A 277 -11.71 2.58 4.22
N VAL A 278 -12.07 2.93 5.46
CA VAL A 278 -13.31 2.47 6.11
C VAL A 278 -14.53 2.99 5.36
N ALA A 279 -14.56 4.28 5.03
CA ALA A 279 -15.65 4.87 4.25
C ALA A 279 -15.85 4.16 2.91
N ARG A 280 -14.78 3.83 2.21
CA ARG A 280 -14.82 3.04 0.96
C ARG A 280 -15.47 1.67 1.15
N LEU A 281 -15.11 0.94 2.20
CA LEU A 281 -15.67 -0.38 2.48
C LEU A 281 -17.17 -0.30 2.77
N ILE A 282 -17.60 0.69 3.56
CA ILE A 282 -19.01 0.91 3.88
C ILE A 282 -19.80 1.32 2.63
N ALA A 283 -19.25 2.21 1.81
CA ALA A 283 -19.87 2.64 0.56
C ALA A 283 -20.11 1.44 -0.37
N PHE A 284 -19.17 0.50 -0.43
CA PHE A 284 -19.33 -0.73 -1.20
C PHE A 284 -20.45 -1.63 -0.68
N ILE A 285 -20.57 -1.80 0.64
CA ILE A 285 -21.67 -2.58 1.24
C ILE A 285 -23.03 -1.94 0.93
N GLN A 286 -23.15 -0.62 1.12
CA GLN A 286 -24.39 0.11 0.84
C GLN A 286 -24.77 0.01 -0.64
N LEU A 287 -23.82 0.25 -1.54
CA LEU A 287 -24.03 0.16 -2.99
C LEU A 287 -24.50 -1.24 -3.40
N TRP A 288 -23.87 -2.27 -2.83
CA TRP A 288 -24.22 -3.66 -3.12
C TRP A 288 -25.64 -3.99 -2.70
N ARG A 289 -26.07 -3.53 -1.51
CA ARG A 289 -27.43 -3.74 -1.01
C ARG A 289 -28.47 -3.07 -1.89
N THR A 290 -28.26 -1.81 -2.24
CA THR A 290 -29.18 -1.07 -3.13
C THR A 290 -29.33 -1.77 -4.47
N PHE A 291 -28.23 -2.29 -5.03
CA PHE A 291 -28.27 -3.01 -6.30
C PHE A 291 -28.95 -4.38 -6.20
N ARG A 292 -28.72 -5.12 -5.11
CA ARG A 292 -29.36 -6.42 -4.89
C ARG A 292 -30.87 -6.28 -4.68
N ILE A 293 -31.33 -5.23 -3.99
CA ILE A 293 -32.76 -4.94 -3.81
C ILE A 293 -33.39 -4.62 -5.17
N ALA A 294 -32.75 -3.75 -5.97
CA ALA A 294 -33.25 -3.37 -7.29
C ALA A 294 -33.37 -4.52 -8.31
N PHE A 295 -32.62 -5.61 -8.13
CA PHE A 295 -32.69 -6.81 -8.99
C PHE A 295 -33.48 -7.99 -8.37
N ARG A 296 -34.03 -7.83 -7.16
CA ARG A 296 -34.89 -8.83 -6.50
C ARG A 296 -36.38 -8.54 -6.62
N GLU A 297 -36.76 -7.39 -7.14
CA GLU A 297 -38.15 -7.11 -7.49
C GLU A 297 -38.40 -7.61 -8.93
N PRO A 298 -39.31 -8.57 -9.15
CA PRO A 298 -39.75 -9.00 -10.48
C PRO A 298 -40.57 -7.91 -11.18
#